data_AF-A0A517VPA5-F1
#
_entry.id   AF-A0A517VPA5-F1
#
_cell.length_a   1.000
_cell.length_b   1.000
_cell.length_c   1.000
_cell.angle_alpha   90.00
_cell.angle_beta   90.00
_cell.angle_gamma   90.00
#
_symmetry.space_group_name_H-M   'P 1'
#
loop_
_entity.id
_entity.type
_entity.pdbx_description
1 polymer ?
#
loop_
_entity_poly.entity_id
_entity_poly.type
_entity_poly.pdbx_seq_one_letter_code
_entity_poly.pdbx_strand_id
1 'polypeptide(L)'
;MELILFHPAVAFRDCNHCLKYIYDEKTGKPRERHGEYFERLQTVPAPCQRGGCPKGTPENPKVLNCKNLLAYQHWKECKAVNQFPDDSIVRQNAAIIQEIHDLAADRKQAMLFSALAGVGVIR
;
A
#
# COMPACT_ATOMS: atom_id res chain seq x y z
N MET A 1 1.23 0.97 -7.68
CA MET A 1 2.04 -0.08 -7.02
C MET A 1 2.72 0.42 -5.75
N GLU A 2 3.23 1.66 -5.74
CA GLU A 2 3.78 2.33 -4.55
C GLU A 2 2.96 2.12 -3.26
N LEU A 3 1.63 2.24 -3.34
CA LEU A 3 0.74 2.02 -2.20
C LEU A 3 0.88 0.62 -1.56
N ILE A 4 1.07 -0.43 -2.36
CA ILE A 4 1.24 -1.81 -1.89
C ILE A 4 2.58 -1.96 -1.15
N LEU A 5 3.61 -1.23 -1.59
CA LEU A 5 4.97 -1.33 -1.04
C LEU A 5 5.13 -0.56 0.28
N PHE A 6 4.57 0.64 0.37
CA PHE A 6 4.74 1.52 1.54
C PHE A 6 3.58 1.48 2.52
N HIS A 7 2.36 1.19 2.05
CA HIS A 7 1.16 1.19 2.87
C HIS A 7 0.31 -0.07 2.65
N PRO A 8 0.88 -1.28 2.79
CA PRO A 8 0.19 -2.53 2.49
C PRO A 8 -1.10 -2.71 3.29
N ALA A 9 -1.13 -2.20 4.53
CA ALA A 9 -2.29 -2.25 5.41
C ALA A 9 -3.51 -1.50 4.85
N VAL A 10 -3.31 -0.48 4.00
CA VAL A 10 -4.40 0.35 3.42
C VAL A 10 -4.66 -0.02 1.95
N ALA A 11 -3.65 -0.54 1.24
CA ALA A 11 -3.71 -0.82 -0.20
C ALA A 11 -4.97 -1.62 -0.61
N PHE A 12 -5.31 -2.64 0.17
CA PHE A 12 -6.40 -3.57 -0.12
C PHE A 12 -7.69 -3.27 0.65
N ARG A 13 -7.75 -2.23 1.49
CA ARG A 13 -8.97 -1.87 2.22
C ARG A 13 -10.05 -1.37 1.26
N ASP A 14 -11.29 -1.79 1.44
CA ASP A 14 -12.40 -1.18 0.72
C ASP A 14 -12.67 0.24 1.27
N CYS A 15 -12.78 1.23 0.38
CA CYS A 15 -12.96 2.62 0.78
C CYS A 15 -14.31 2.86 1.45
N ASN A 16 -15.38 2.22 0.98
CA ASN A 16 -16.72 2.36 1.55
C ASN A 16 -16.81 1.70 2.92
N HIS A 17 -16.20 0.53 3.08
CA HIS A 17 -16.07 -0.13 4.37
C HIS A 17 -15.24 0.72 5.35
N CYS A 18 -14.15 1.31 4.88
CA CYS A 18 -13.31 2.21 5.67
C CYS A 18 -14.05 3.48 6.11
N LEU A 19 -14.97 4.02 5.31
CA LEU A 19 -15.81 5.15 5.70
C LEU A 19 -16.77 4.79 6.84
N LYS A 20 -17.25 3.53 6.87
CA LYS A 20 -18.22 3.09 7.87
C LYS A 20 -17.57 2.61 9.17
N TYR A 21 -16.44 1.90 9.11
CA TYR A 21 -15.87 1.22 10.27
C TYR A 21 -14.44 1.67 10.62
N ILE A 22 -14.09 1.57 11.91
CA ILE A 22 -12.75 1.88 12.42
C ILE A 22 -11.80 0.74 12.10
N TYR A 23 -10.65 1.08 11.52
CA TYR A 23 -9.55 0.16 11.26
C TYR A 23 -8.44 0.34 12.28
N ASP A 24 -7.78 -0.76 12.61
CA ASP A 24 -6.48 -0.71 13.29
C ASP A 24 -5.38 -0.45 12.25
N GLU A 25 -4.68 0.67 12.39
CA GLU A 25 -3.68 1.11 11.41
C GLU A 25 -2.40 0.25 11.43
N LYS A 26 -2.13 -0.49 12.51
CA LYS A 26 -0.98 -1.40 12.57
C LYS A 26 -1.27 -2.70 11.82
N THR A 27 -2.46 -3.26 12.02
CA THR A 27 -2.82 -4.57 11.45
C THR A 27 -3.52 -4.48 10.10
N GLY A 28 -4.11 -3.33 9.77
CA GLY A 28 -4.91 -3.15 8.56
C GLY A 28 -6.29 -3.78 8.60
N LYS A 29 -6.72 -4.32 9.75
CA LYS A 29 -8.00 -4.99 9.93
C LYS A 29 -9.03 -4.06 10.58
N PRO A 30 -10.34 -4.24 10.30
CA PRO A 30 -11.38 -3.56 11.05
C PRO A 30 -11.32 -3.97 12.53
N ARG A 31 -11.64 -3.04 13.42
CA ARG A 31 -11.80 -3.37 14.84
C ARG A 31 -13.12 -4.09 15.04
N GLU A 32 -13.08 -5.16 15.80
CA GLU A 32 -14.22 -6.03 16.09
C GLU A 32 -14.41 -6.23 17.59
N ARG A 33 -15.66 -6.33 18.03
CA ARG A 33 -16.04 -6.82 19.35
C ARG A 33 -17.24 -7.74 19.20
N HIS A 34 -17.10 -8.99 19.67
CA HIS A 34 -18.15 -10.00 19.63
C HIS A 34 -18.69 -10.27 18.21
N GLY A 35 -17.83 -10.17 17.19
CA GLY A 35 -18.20 -10.37 15.78
C GLY A 35 -18.83 -9.14 15.11
N GLU A 36 -18.98 -8.02 15.82
CA GLU A 36 -19.47 -6.76 15.25
C GLU A 36 -18.33 -5.76 15.04
N TYR A 37 -18.36 -5.07 13.90
CA TYR A 37 -17.39 -4.03 13.58
C TYR A 37 -17.72 -2.74 14.33
N PHE A 38 -16.68 -2.05 14.83
CA PHE A 38 -16.85 -0.72 15.41
C PHE A 38 -17.13 0.31 14.32
N GLU A 39 -18.37 0.82 14.28
CA GLU A 39 -18.74 1.93 13.41
C GLU A 39 -18.01 3.23 13.80
N ARG A 40 -17.73 4.07 12.80
CA ARG A 40 -17.16 5.39 13.03
C ARG A 40 -18.25 6.32 13.56
N LEU A 41 -17.92 7.03 14.63
CA LEU A 41 -18.72 8.17 15.05
C LEU A 41 -18.55 9.32 14.06
N GLN A 42 -19.58 10.14 13.89
CA GLN A 42 -19.56 11.32 13.02
C GLN A 42 -18.43 12.31 13.40
N THR A 43 -18.01 12.31 14.66
CA THR A 43 -16.90 13.12 15.19
C THR A 43 -15.50 12.57 14.84
N VAL A 44 -15.40 11.35 14.32
CA VAL A 44 -14.13 10.68 14.00
C VAL A 44 -14.09 10.32 12.51
N PRO A 45 -13.81 11.30 11.62
CA PRO A 45 -13.83 11.08 10.18
C PRO A 45 -12.72 10.12 9.73
N ALA A 46 -12.96 9.46 8.59
CA ALA A 46 -11.96 8.59 7.97
C ALA A 46 -10.72 9.40 7.52
N PRO A 47 -9.52 8.80 7.48
CA PRO A 47 -8.30 9.51 7.07
C PRO A 47 -8.38 10.18 5.70
N CYS A 48 -9.14 9.60 4.76
CA CYS A 48 -9.33 10.16 3.41
C CYS A 48 -10.09 11.50 3.42
N GLN A 49 -10.98 11.72 4.37
CA GLN A 49 -11.75 12.97 4.49
C GLN A 49 -10.91 14.13 5.05
N ARG A 50 -9.75 13.83 5.64
CA ARG A 50 -8.80 14.81 6.17
C ARG A 50 -7.56 14.98 5.27
N GLY A 51 -7.55 14.36 4.09
CA GLY A 51 -6.40 14.39 3.17
C GLY A 51 -5.20 13.53 3.57
N GLY A 52 -5.32 12.72 4.63
CA GLY A 52 -4.19 11.94 5.18
C GLY A 52 -4.09 10.50 4.66
N CYS A 53 -5.01 10.05 3.81
CA CYS A 53 -5.01 8.67 3.34
C CYS A 53 -4.04 8.48 2.16
N PRO A 54 -3.02 7.60 2.26
CA PRO A 54 -2.09 7.35 1.16
C PRO A 54 -2.79 6.72 -0.06
N LYS A 55 -3.92 6.04 0.16
CA LYS A 55 -4.76 5.47 -0.91
C LYS A 55 -5.58 6.53 -1.66
N GLY A 56 -5.70 7.75 -1.16
CA GLY A 56 -6.55 8.79 -1.74
C GLY A 56 -7.98 8.75 -1.19
N THR A 57 -8.93 9.25 -1.99
CA THR A 57 -10.35 9.33 -1.62
C THR A 57 -11.16 8.19 -2.27
N PRO A 58 -12.39 7.91 -1.81
CA PRO A 58 -13.27 6.91 -2.45
C PRO A 58 -13.53 7.18 -3.93
N GLU A 59 -13.56 8.44 -4.35
CA GLU A 59 -13.83 8.87 -5.73
C GLU A 59 -12.59 8.75 -6.62
N ASN A 60 -11.39 8.84 -6.02
CA ASN A 60 -10.13 8.73 -6.73
C ASN A 60 -9.12 7.87 -5.94
N PRO A 61 -9.35 6.56 -5.81
CA PRO A 61 -8.47 5.68 -5.07
C PRO A 61 -7.27 5.25 -5.93
N LYS A 62 -6.07 5.32 -5.34
CA LYS A 62 -4.83 4.79 -5.92
C LYS A 62 -4.80 3.26 -5.83
N VAL A 63 -5.56 2.58 -6.68
CA VAL A 63 -5.61 1.12 -6.75
C VAL A 63 -5.08 0.61 -8.08
N LEU A 64 -4.52 -0.60 -8.07
CA LEU A 64 -4.27 -1.31 -9.32
C LEU A 64 -5.61 -1.79 -9.86
N ASN A 65 -5.83 -1.64 -11.16
CA ASN A 65 -6.91 -2.34 -11.83
C ASN A 65 -6.63 -3.87 -11.83
N CYS A 66 -7.64 -4.67 -12.18
CA CYS A 66 -7.54 -6.14 -12.15
C CYS A 66 -6.36 -6.67 -12.99
N LYS A 67 -6.16 -6.14 -14.21
CA LYS A 67 -5.06 -6.56 -15.10
C LYS A 67 -3.68 -6.27 -14.50
N ASN A 68 -3.49 -5.08 -13.95
CA ASN A 68 -2.23 -4.67 -13.33
C ASN A 68 -1.97 -5.44 -12.03
N LEU A 69 -3.03 -5.79 -11.29
CA LEU A 69 -2.92 -6.61 -10.08
C LEU A 69 -2.47 -8.03 -10.44
N LEU A 70 -3.05 -8.64 -11.47
CA LEU A 70 -2.64 -9.97 -11.96
C LEU A 70 -1.20 -9.96 -12.48
N ALA A 71 -0.82 -8.94 -13.27
CA ALA A 71 0.56 -8.79 -13.73
C ALA A 71 1.55 -8.66 -12.55
N TYR A 72 1.18 -7.91 -11.51
CA TYR A 72 1.98 -7.79 -10.30
C TYR A 72 2.10 -9.10 -9.51
N GLN A 73 1.00 -9.85 -9.38
CA GLN A 73 1.00 -11.17 -8.74
C GLN A 73 1.89 -12.15 -9.50
N HIS A 74 1.74 -12.23 -10.81
CA HIS A 74 2.56 -13.08 -11.66
C HIS A 74 4.05 -12.72 -11.57
N TRP A 75 4.38 -11.42 -11.60
CA TRP A 75 5.75 -10.96 -11.39
C TRP A 75 6.31 -11.41 -10.04
N LYS A 76 5.53 -11.32 -8.95
CA LYS A 76 5.97 -11.78 -7.62
C LYS A 76 6.27 -13.27 -7.59
N GLU A 77 5.42 -14.08 -8.23
CA GLU A 77 5.61 -15.54 -8.32
C GLU A 77 6.89 -15.87 -9.08
N CYS A 78 7.07 -15.31 -10.29
CA CYS A 78 8.28 -15.49 -11.09
C CYS A 78 9.54 -15.01 -10.37
N LYS A 79 9.48 -13.86 -9.68
CA LYS A 79 10.61 -13.31 -8.92
C LYS A 79 10.99 -14.23 -7.75
N ALA A 80 10.02 -14.84 -7.08
CA ALA A 80 10.26 -15.74 -5.96
C ALA A 80 11.03 -17.01 -6.37
N VAL A 81 10.81 -17.51 -7.59
CA VAL A 81 11.52 -18.67 -8.15
C VAL A 81 12.69 -18.30 -9.08
N ASN A 82 12.94 -17.00 -9.28
CA ASN A 82 13.93 -16.46 -10.20
C ASN A 82 13.82 -17.02 -11.64
N GLN A 83 12.59 -17.26 -12.11
CA GLN A 83 12.32 -17.78 -13.44
C GLN A 83 11.10 -17.07 -14.03
N PHE A 84 11.29 -16.46 -15.21
CA PHE A 84 10.24 -15.83 -15.98
C PHE A 84 10.03 -16.61 -17.28
N PRO A 85 8.79 -16.69 -17.79
CA PRO A 85 8.54 -17.25 -19.12
C PRO A 85 9.23 -16.39 -20.19
N ASP A 86 9.66 -17.01 -21.30
CA ASP A 86 10.23 -16.28 -22.44
C ASP A 86 9.11 -15.66 -23.29
N ASP A 87 8.53 -14.60 -22.75
CA ASP A 87 7.45 -13.83 -23.38
C ASP A 87 7.80 -12.34 -23.34
N SER A 88 7.67 -11.66 -24.48
CA SER A 88 8.09 -10.26 -24.61
C SER A 88 7.27 -9.31 -23.74
N ILE A 89 5.97 -9.58 -23.55
CA ILE A 89 5.06 -8.80 -22.71
C ILE A 89 5.41 -9.01 -21.24
N VAL A 90 5.67 -10.26 -20.83
CA VAL A 90 6.11 -10.57 -19.46
C VAL A 90 7.43 -9.89 -19.14
N ARG A 91 8.43 -9.94 -20.04
CA ARG A 91 9.71 -9.26 -19.84
C ARG A 91 9.53 -7.75 -19.69
N GLN A 92 8.72 -7.13 -20.55
CA GLN A 92 8.44 -5.69 -20.48
C GLN A 92 7.76 -5.31 -19.16
N ASN A 93 6.70 -6.02 -18.79
CA ASN A 93 5.99 -5.78 -17.53
C ASN A 93 6.89 -6.00 -16.32
N ALA A 94 7.72 -7.05 -16.35
CA ALA A 94 8.65 -7.35 -15.27
C ALA A 94 9.70 -6.25 -15.09
N ALA A 95 10.21 -5.69 -16.19
CA ALA A 95 11.15 -4.57 -16.14
C ALA A 95 10.51 -3.33 -15.50
N ILE A 96 9.31 -2.94 -15.93
CA ILE A 96 8.57 -1.79 -15.36
C ILE A 96 8.27 -2.00 -13.87
N ILE A 97 7.86 -3.22 -13.49
CA ILE A 97 7.56 -3.53 -12.09
C ILE A 97 8.83 -3.50 -11.23
N GLN A 98 9.94 -4.03 -11.75
CA GLN A 98 11.23 -4.03 -11.08
C GLN A 98 11.73 -2.60 -10.84
N GLU A 99 11.66 -1.72 -11.84
CA GLU A 99 12.05 -0.31 -11.70
C GLU A 99 11.29 0.39 -10.56
N ILE A 100 9.97 0.17 -10.47
CA ILE A 100 9.16 0.74 -9.39
C ILE A 100 9.56 0.17 -8.02
N HIS A 101 9.94 -1.11 -7.95
CA HIS A 101 10.43 -1.74 -6.73
C HIS A 101 11.78 -1.16 -6.29
N ASP A 102 12.70 -0.94 -7.23
CA ASP A 102 14.03 -0.39 -6.97
C ASP A 102 13.91 1.06 -6.47
N LEU A 103 13.11 1.89 -7.16
CA LEU A 103 12.78 3.25 -6.71
C LEU A 103 12.16 3.27 -5.30
N ALA A 104 11.33 2.28 -4.97
CA ALA A 104 10.73 2.17 -3.65
C ALA A 104 11.77 1.77 -2.58
N ALA A 105 12.71 0.88 -2.91
CA ALA A 105 13.79 0.49 -2.03
C ALA A 105 14.70 1.69 -1.72
N ASP A 106 15.08 2.47 -2.74
CA ASP A 106 15.90 3.67 -2.61
C ASP A 106 15.24 4.72 -1.71
N ARG A 107 13.93 4.98 -1.92
CA ARG A 107 13.16 5.89 -1.07
C ARG A 107 13.13 5.43 0.38
N LYS A 108 12.93 4.13 0.63
CA LYS A 108 12.92 3.57 1.99
C LYS A 108 14.28 3.74 2.66
N GLN A 109 15.37 3.51 1.92
CA GLN A 109 16.72 3.68 2.43
C GLN A 109 17.03 5.15 2.74
N ALA A 110 16.62 6.09 1.88
CA ALA A 110 16.75 7.52 2.11
C ALA A 110 15.95 7.98 3.36
N MET A 111 14.72 7.50 3.53
CA MET A 111 13.91 7.80 4.73
C MET A 111 14.57 7.28 6.01
N LEU A 112 15.07 6.05 6.00
CA LEU A 112 15.79 5.46 7.15
C LEU A 112 17.05 6.27 7.48
N PHE A 113 17.84 6.64 6.48
CA PHE A 113 19.03 7.45 6.67
C PHE A 113 18.70 8.84 7.24
N SER A 114 17.68 9.51 6.71
CA SER A 114 17.21 10.80 7.22
C SER A 114 16.71 10.71 8.67
N ALA A 115 15.96 9.65 9.02
CA ALA A 115 15.49 9.43 10.38
C ALA A 115 16.65 9.20 11.36
N LEU A 116 17.70 8.48 10.96
CA LEU A 116 18.88 8.25 11.79
C LEU A 116 19.74 9.52 11.93
N ALA A 117 19.88 10.31 10.87
CA ALA A 117 20.63 11.56 10.89
C ALA A 117 19.93 12.67 11.71
N GLY A 118 18.58 12.69 11.73
CA GLY A 118 17.79 13.67 12.48
C GLY A 118 17.76 13.47 14.00
N VAL A 119 18.17 12.31 14.52
CA VAL A 119 18.23 12.02 15.96
C VAL A 119 19.48 12.62 16.63
N GLY A 120 20.39 13.23 15.86
CA GLY A 120 21.68 13.76 16.33
C GLY A 120 21.71 15.22 16.83
N VAL A 121 20.58 15.93 16.92
CA VAL A 121 20.58 17.34 17.39
C VAL A 121 19.70 17.51 18.63
N ILE A 122 20.23 17.10 19.77
CA ILE A 122 19.86 17.66 21.07
C ILE A 122 21.17 18.20 21.66
N ARG A 123 21.33 19.52 21.61
CA ARG A 123 22.30 20.28 22.39
C ARG A 123 21.53 21.08 23.44
#